data_AF-A6JTV6-F1
#
_entry.id   AF-A6JTV6-F1
#
_cell.length_a   1.000
_cell.length_b   1.000
_cell.length_c   1.000
_cell.angle_alpha   90.00
_cell.angle_beta   90.00
_cell.angle_gamma   90.00
#
_symmetry.space_group_name_H-M   'P 1'
#
loop_
_entity.id
_entity.type
_entity.pdbx_description
1 polymer ?
#
loop_
_entity_poly.entity_id
_entity_poly.type
_entity_poly.pdbx_seq_one_letter_code
_entity_poly.pdbx_strand_id
1 'polypeptide(L)'
;MAEIRDNFIKSLDDSQCGITYKMEKVYSTLKEKDVELYLKLQEQSIKPQFFAFRWLTLLLSQEFLLPDVIRIWDSLFADGNRFDFLLLVCCAMLILIREQLLKGDFTVNMRLLQ
;
A
#
# COMPACT_ATOMS: atom_id res chain seq x y z
N MET A 1 -15.06 -7.91 10.06
CA MET A 1 -15.05 -6.68 10.91
C MET A 1 -13.95 -6.71 11.99
N ALA A 2 -13.61 -7.85 12.59
CA ALA A 2 -12.56 -7.93 13.61
C ALA A 2 -11.15 -7.54 13.10
N GLU A 3 -10.79 -7.93 11.87
CA GLU A 3 -9.45 -7.71 11.31
C GLU A 3 -9.10 -6.22 11.05
N ILE A 4 -10.10 -5.35 10.89
CA ILE A 4 -9.89 -3.90 10.79
C ILE A 4 -9.58 -3.33 12.18
N ARG A 5 -10.23 -3.85 13.23
CA ARG A 5 -9.97 -3.45 14.62
C ARG A 5 -8.53 -3.76 15.01
N ASP A 6 -7.98 -4.87 14.54
CA ASP A 6 -6.60 -5.28 14.82
C ASP A 6 -5.56 -4.28 14.30
N ASN A 7 -5.86 -3.54 13.21
CA ASN A 7 -5.01 -2.46 12.69
C ASN A 7 -4.95 -1.23 13.60
N PHE A 8 -5.88 -1.08 14.55
CA PHE A 8 -5.97 0.09 15.46
C PHE A 8 -5.67 -0.26 16.92
N ILE A 9 -5.36 -1.52 17.21
CA ILE A 9 -4.93 -1.94 18.54
C ILE A 9 -3.42 -1.77 18.60
N LYS A 10 -2.96 -0.76 19.34
CA LYS A 10 -1.53 -0.41 19.48
C LYS A 10 -0.64 -1.58 19.94
N SER A 11 -1.20 -2.53 20.71
CA SER A 11 -0.47 -3.73 21.14
C SER A 11 -0.29 -4.78 20.04
N LEU A 12 -0.92 -4.60 18.89
CA LEU A 12 -0.81 -5.46 17.71
C LEU A 12 -0.02 -4.81 16.59
N ASP A 13 0.46 -3.57 16.73
CA ASP A 13 1.24 -2.87 15.70
C ASP A 13 2.50 -3.65 15.30
N ASP A 14 3.15 -4.33 16.25
CA ASP A 14 4.32 -5.20 16.04
C ASP A 14 3.96 -6.68 15.77
N SER A 15 2.67 -7.02 15.72
CA SER A 15 2.21 -8.39 15.44
C SER A 15 2.10 -8.66 13.94
N GLN A 16 2.06 -9.94 13.54
CA GLN A 16 1.84 -10.36 12.14
C GLN A 16 0.50 -9.87 11.54
N CYS A 17 -0.42 -9.36 12.38
CA CYS A 17 -1.69 -8.79 11.94
C CYS A 17 -1.70 -7.25 11.97
N GLY A 18 -0.64 -6.62 12.48
CA GLY A 18 -0.50 -5.18 12.67
C GLY A 18 -0.40 -4.39 11.38
N ILE A 19 -0.75 -3.11 11.45
CA ILE A 19 -0.64 -2.21 10.30
C ILE A 19 0.80 -2.07 9.82
N THR A 20 1.78 -2.07 10.74
CA THR A 20 3.22 -2.03 10.40
C THR A 20 3.63 -3.22 9.56
N TYR A 21 3.26 -4.43 9.98
CA TYR A 21 3.55 -5.64 9.22
C TYR A 21 2.92 -5.59 7.81
N LYS A 22 1.66 -5.15 7.69
CA LYS A 22 0.98 -5.01 6.40
C LYS A 22 1.68 -4.00 5.49
N MET A 23 2.15 -2.86 6.03
CA MET A 23 2.91 -1.87 5.26
C MET A 23 4.25 -2.44 4.76
N GLU A 24 5.00 -3.14 5.60
CA GLU A 24 6.25 -3.80 5.19
C GLU A 24 5.99 -4.93 4.18
N LYS A 25 4.83 -5.59 4.27
CA LYS A 25 4.41 -6.60 3.29
C LYS A 25 4.18 -5.99 1.91
N VAL A 26 3.65 -4.77 1.80
CA VAL A 26 3.57 -4.04 0.49
C VAL A 26 4.96 -3.92 -0.14
N TYR A 27 5.96 -3.51 0.65
CA TYR A 27 7.34 -3.38 0.16
C TYR A 27 8.00 -4.71 -0.19
N SER A 28 7.75 -5.75 0.60
CA SER A 28 8.26 -7.09 0.33
C SER A 28 7.67 -7.64 -0.97
N THR A 29 6.35 -7.48 -1.17
CA THR A 29 5.69 -7.87 -2.42
C THR A 29 6.19 -7.03 -3.60
N LEU A 30 6.42 -5.73 -3.42
CA LEU A 30 7.02 -4.91 -4.47
C LEU A 30 8.41 -5.41 -4.84
N LYS A 31 9.25 -5.75 -3.86
CA LYS A 31 10.58 -6.31 -4.10
C LYS A 31 10.51 -7.60 -4.92
N GLU A 32 9.55 -8.48 -4.64
CA GLU A 32 9.36 -9.72 -5.41
C GLU A 32 8.89 -9.47 -6.85
N LYS A 33 8.08 -8.43 -7.08
CA LYS A 33 7.49 -8.15 -8.39
C LYS A 33 8.34 -7.22 -9.27
N ASP A 34 9.04 -6.27 -8.65
CA ASP A 34 9.83 -5.23 -9.31
C ASP A 34 10.97 -4.76 -8.40
N VAL A 35 12.09 -5.49 -8.45
CA VAL A 35 13.31 -5.18 -7.68
C VAL A 35 13.84 -3.78 -8.01
N GLU A 36 13.75 -3.33 -9.27
CA GLU A 36 14.31 -2.05 -9.69
C GLU A 36 13.58 -0.89 -9.04
N LEU A 37 12.24 -0.93 -9.07
CA LEU A 37 11.41 0.08 -8.41
C LEU A 37 11.63 0.06 -6.89
N TYR A 38 11.68 -1.12 -6.28
CA TYR A 38 11.98 -1.27 -4.86
C TYR A 38 13.31 -0.62 -4.48
N LEU A 39 14.38 -0.90 -5.24
CA LEU A 39 15.71 -0.33 -4.98
C LEU A 39 15.72 1.19 -5.11
N LYS A 40 15.01 1.75 -6.10
CA LYS A 40 14.88 3.20 -6.28
C LYS A 40 14.24 3.86 -5.06
N LEU A 41 13.13 3.31 -4.57
CA LEU A 41 12.44 3.84 -3.40
C LEU A 41 13.32 3.69 -2.14
N GLN A 42 14.07 2.58 -2.02
CA GLN A 42 15.00 2.37 -0.93
C GLN A 42 16.18 3.34 -0.96
N GLU A 43 16.78 3.60 -2.12
CA GLU A 43 17.87 4.57 -2.32
C GLU A 43 17.44 5.97 -1.86
N GLN A 44 16.21 6.35 -2.17
CA GLN A 44 15.62 7.62 -1.74
C GLN A 44 15.15 7.63 -0.28
N SER A 45 15.37 6.55 0.48
CA SER A 45 14.90 6.40 1.87
C SER A 45 13.40 6.59 2.03
N ILE A 46 12.62 6.28 0.98
CA ILE A 46 11.16 6.26 1.04
C ILE A 46 10.77 5.02 1.84
N LYS A 47 10.01 5.22 2.92
CA LYS A 47 9.47 4.14 3.75
C LYS A 47 8.02 3.87 3.36
N PRO A 48 7.53 2.62 3.41
CA PRO A 48 6.14 2.30 3.10
C PRO A 48 5.17 3.04 4.03
N GLN A 49 5.60 3.32 5.27
CA GLN A 49 4.85 4.09 6.27
C GLN A 49 4.38 5.48 5.78
N PHE A 50 5.10 6.10 4.85
CA PHE A 50 4.77 7.43 4.34
C PHE A 50 3.52 7.46 3.43
N PHE A 51 3.16 6.35 2.80
CA PHE A 51 2.02 6.28 1.88
C PHE A 51 1.08 5.11 2.20
N ALA A 52 1.62 3.92 2.50
CA ALA A 52 0.85 2.70 2.67
C ALA A 52 -0.04 2.73 3.92
N PHE A 53 0.32 3.49 4.96
CA PHE A 53 -0.55 3.63 6.14
C PHE A 53 -1.93 4.16 5.76
N ARG A 54 -1.95 5.27 5.00
CA ARG A 54 -3.18 5.94 4.56
C ARG A 54 -3.95 5.05 3.58
N TRP A 55 -3.26 4.46 2.62
CA TRP A 55 -3.85 3.56 1.63
C TRP A 55 -4.56 2.36 2.28
N LEU A 56 -3.90 1.71 3.24
CA LEU A 56 -4.42 0.52 3.91
C LEU A 56 -5.52 0.85 4.92
N THR A 57 -5.36 1.91 5.73
CA THR A 57 -6.34 2.28 6.76
C THR A 57 -7.63 2.84 6.17
N LEU A 58 -7.55 3.54 5.04
CA LEU A 58 -8.70 4.12 4.35
C LEU A 58 -9.21 3.26 3.18
N LEU A 59 -8.67 2.05 3.00
CA LEU A 59 -9.03 1.15 1.89
C LEU A 59 -9.03 1.88 0.53
N LEU A 60 -8.01 2.71 0.30
CA LEU A 60 -7.81 3.52 -0.91
C LEU A 60 -8.89 4.58 -1.20
N SER A 61 -9.76 4.90 -0.23
CA SER A 61 -10.90 5.81 -0.46
C SER A 61 -10.50 7.26 -0.78
N GLN A 62 -9.25 7.64 -0.52
CA GLN A 62 -8.72 8.96 -0.84
C GLN A 62 -7.88 8.98 -2.13
N GLU A 63 -7.61 7.81 -2.73
CA GLU A 63 -6.80 7.71 -3.96
C GLU A 63 -7.65 7.80 -5.23
N PHE A 64 -8.92 7.47 -5.11
CA PHE A 64 -9.85 7.36 -6.23
C PHE A 64 -11.15 8.12 -5.95
N LEU A 65 -11.86 8.46 -7.03
CA LEU A 65 -13.20 9.02 -6.91
C LEU A 65 -14.16 7.94 -6.38
N LEU A 66 -15.21 8.37 -5.67
CA LEU A 66 -16.16 7.47 -5.01
C LEU A 66 -16.68 6.31 -5.89
N PRO A 67 -17.06 6.53 -7.17
CA PRO A 67 -17.51 5.42 -8.03
C PRO A 67 -16.45 4.33 -8.23
N ASP A 68 -15.18 4.72 -8.38
CA ASP A 68 -14.07 3.80 -8.59
C ASP A 68 -13.71 3.07 -7.29
N VAL A 69 -13.72 3.80 -6.16
CA VAL A 69 -13.54 3.22 -4.81
C VAL A 69 -14.59 2.14 -4.56
N ILE A 70 -15.87 2.42 -4.84
CA ILE A 70 -16.95 1.44 -4.66
C ILE A 70 -16.69 0.19 -5.50
N ARG A 71 -16.23 0.34 -6.74
CA ARG A 71 -15.92 -0.81 -7.60
C ARG A 71 -14.75 -1.65 -7.08
N ILE A 72 -13.72 -1.01 -6.54
CA ILE A 72 -12.62 -1.71 -5.86
C ILE A 72 -13.17 -2.45 -4.63
N TRP A 73 -14.03 -1.79 -3.85
CA TRP A 73 -14.63 -2.34 -2.64
C TRP A 73 -15.54 -3.53 -2.92
N ASP A 74 -16.29 -3.54 -4.02
CA ASP A 74 -17.10 -4.69 -4.43
C ASP A 74 -16.22 -5.95 -4.60
N SER A 75 -15.06 -5.80 -5.27
CA SER A 75 -14.11 -6.91 -5.45
C SER A 75 -13.41 -7.27 -4.14
N LEU A 76 -12.99 -6.26 -3.39
CA LEU A 76 -12.27 -6.42 -2.12
C LEU A 76 -13.11 -7.16 -1.08
N PHE A 77 -14.40 -6.83 -0.95
CA PHE A 77 -15.29 -7.45 0.03
C PHE A 77 -15.87 -8.78 -0.43
N ALA A 78 -15.88 -9.05 -1.74
CA ALA A 78 -16.20 -10.38 -2.27
C ALA A 78 -15.08 -11.40 -2.00
N ASP A 79 -13.83 -10.97 -1.84
CA ASP A 79 -12.69 -11.85 -1.55
C ASP A 79 -12.64 -12.28 -0.07
N GLY A 80 -12.41 -13.58 0.16
CA GLY A 80 -12.18 -14.16 1.47
C GLY A 80 -10.90 -13.63 2.13
N ASN A 81 -9.87 -13.34 1.33
CA ASN A 81 -8.55 -12.83 1.72
C ASN A 81 -8.38 -11.35 1.35
N ARG A 82 -9.39 -10.53 1.64
CA ARG A 82 -9.45 -9.10 1.29
C ARG A 82 -8.16 -8.30 1.56
N PHE A 83 -7.45 -8.56 2.66
CA PHE A 83 -6.23 -7.82 2.98
C PHE A 83 -5.06 -8.17 2.05
N ASP A 84 -4.90 -9.43 1.68
CA ASP A 84 -3.87 -9.81 0.71
C ASP A 84 -4.22 -9.25 -0.68
N PHE A 85 -5.50 -9.24 -1.04
CA PHE A 85 -5.97 -8.56 -2.25
C PHE A 85 -5.64 -7.06 -2.22
N LEU A 86 -5.92 -6.37 -1.10
CA LEU A 86 -5.58 -4.95 -0.95
C LEU A 86 -4.08 -4.68 -1.09
N LEU A 87 -3.23 -5.52 -0.51
CA LEU A 87 -1.77 -5.40 -0.64
C LEU A 87 -1.33 -5.52 -2.11
N LEU A 88 -1.94 -6.44 -2.86
CA LEU A 88 -1.70 -6.60 -4.30
C LEU A 88 -2.17 -5.37 -5.08
N VAL A 89 -3.31 -4.78 -4.73
CA VAL A 89 -3.79 -3.53 -5.36
C VAL A 89 -2.81 -2.39 -5.07
N CYS A 90 -2.36 -2.22 -3.83
CA CYS A 90 -1.35 -1.21 -3.48
C CYS A 90 -0.05 -1.41 -4.27
N CYS A 91 0.42 -2.65 -4.40
CA CYS A 91 1.61 -2.96 -5.20
C CYS A 91 1.38 -2.66 -6.69
N ALA A 92 0.21 -2.99 -7.23
CA ALA A 92 -0.15 -2.69 -8.61
C ALA A 92 -0.18 -1.19 -8.89
N MET A 93 -0.69 -0.37 -7.95
CA MET A 93 -0.65 1.08 -8.06
C MET A 93 0.78 1.62 -8.20
N LEU A 94 1.73 1.11 -7.41
CA LEU A 94 3.15 1.49 -7.52
C LEU A 94 3.74 1.13 -8.90
N ILE A 95 3.43 -0.08 -9.39
CA ILE A 95 3.90 -0.56 -10.69
C ILE A 95 3.30 0.28 -11.84
N LEU A 96 2.04 0.71 -11.72
CA LEU A 96 1.40 1.56 -12.74
C LEU A 96 2.10 2.91 -12.93
N ILE A 97 2.64 3.49 -11.86
CA ILE A 97 3.38 4.76 -11.90
C ILE A 97 4.91 4.58 -11.94
N ARG A 98 5.40 3.34 -12.10
CA ARG A 98 6.82 2.95 -12.10
C ARG A 98 7.71 3.89 -12.92
N GLU A 99 7.35 4.15 -14.17
CA GLU A 99 8.11 5.00 -15.08
C GLU A 99 8.38 6.39 -14.52
N GLN A 100 7.40 6.94 -13.78
CA GLN A 100 7.50 8.26 -13.14
C GLN A 100 8.38 8.17 -11.89
N LEU A 101 8.19 7.12 -11.08
CA LEU A 101 8.97 6.90 -9.86
C LEU A 101 10.46 6.65 -10.12
N LEU A 102 10.80 5.93 -11.19
CA LEU A 102 12.20 5.67 -11.55
C LEU A 102 12.94 6.94 -11.98
N LYS A 103 12.25 7.86 -12.67
CA LYS A 103 12.79 9.12 -13.16
C LYS A 103 12.78 10.23 -12.11
N GLY A 104 11.84 10.19 -11.17
CA GLY A 104 11.64 11.20 -10.14
C GLY A 104 12.73 11.19 -9.06
N ASP A 105 12.91 12.35 -8.43
CA ASP A 105 13.68 12.49 -7.19
C ASP A 105 12.77 12.23 -5.97
N PHE A 106 13.35 12.33 -4.76
CA PHE A 106 12.60 12.07 -3.52
C PHE A 106 11.34 12.94 -3.41
N THR A 107 11.40 14.22 -3.76
CA THR A 107 10.29 15.17 -3.61
C THR A 107 9.17 14.88 -4.61
N VAL A 108 9.51 14.59 -5.87
CA VAL A 108 8.53 14.20 -6.90
C VAL A 108 7.88 12.89 -6.51
N ASN A 109 8.66 11.89 -6.10
CA ASN A 109 8.14 10.57 -5.74
C ASN A 109 7.25 10.61 -4.50
N MET A 110 7.61 11.38 -3.47
CA MET A 110 6.73 11.62 -2.33
C MET A 110 5.41 12.25 -2.74
N ARG A 111 5.41 13.21 -3.66
CA ARG A 111 4.17 13.83 -4.17
C ARG A 111 3.32 12.86 -4.98
N LEU A 112 3.94 11.97 -5.76
CA LEU A 112 3.20 10.96 -6.54
C LEU A 112 2.53 9.90 -5.65
N LEU A 113 3.07 9.68 -4.45
CA LEU A 113 2.60 8.68 -3.49
C LEU A 113 1.61 9.25 -2.44
N GLN A 114 1.40 10.56 -2.42
CA GLN A 114 0.53 11.26 -1.46
C GLN A 114 -0.75 11.75 -2.10
#